data_AF-A0A961RT22-F1
#
_entry.id   AF-A0A961RT22-F1
#
_cell.length_a   1.000
_cell.length_b   1.000
_cell.length_c   1.000
_cell.angle_alpha   90.00
_cell.angle_beta   90.00
_cell.angle_gamma   90.00
#
_symmetry.space_group_name_H-M   'P 1'
#
loop_
_entity.id
_entity.type
_entity.pdbx_description
1 polymer ?
#
loop_
_entity_poly.entity_id
_entity_poly.type
_entity_poly.pdbx_seq_one_letter_code
_entity_poly.pdbx_strand_id
1 'polypeptide(L)'
;MVGHGHARNDGMELAPELFDAVEVNLSAAQRRAATLTTRRTVKKDWQAAWLIKAIGAIDLTTLAGDDTPGRVARLCAKARNPLRHDLVSALGLQPGELRTG
;
A
#
# COMPACT_ATOMS: atom_id res chain seq x y z
N MET A 1 -22.30 7.69 -13.70
CA MET A 1 -21.44 6.81 -12.90
C MET A 1 -21.08 5.61 -13.77
N VAL A 2 -19.98 5.68 -14.51
CA VAL A 2 -19.61 4.64 -15.50
C VAL A 2 -18.73 3.62 -14.79
N GLY A 3 -19.30 2.45 -14.49
CA GLY A 3 -18.55 1.32 -13.96
C GLY A 3 -17.60 0.81 -15.03
N HIS A 4 -16.29 0.93 -14.80
CA HIS A 4 -15.28 0.27 -15.62
C HIS A 4 -15.27 -1.21 -15.22
N GLY A 5 -16.26 -1.95 -15.71
CA GLY A 5 -16.41 -3.38 -15.48
C GLY A 5 -15.41 -4.17 -16.32
N HIS A 6 -14.14 -4.17 -15.90
CA HIS A 6 -13.19 -5.14 -16.42
C HIS A 6 -13.69 -6.54 -16.09
N ALA A 7 -13.67 -7.44 -17.07
CA ALA A 7 -13.93 -8.86 -16.83
C ALA A 7 -13.00 -9.34 -15.70
N ARG A 8 -13.59 -10.02 -14.71
CA ARG A 8 -12.80 -10.63 -13.63
C ARG A 8 -11.91 -11.71 -14.27
N ASN A 9 -10.72 -11.90 -13.72
CA ASN A 9 -9.89 -13.04 -14.10
C ASN A 9 -10.66 -14.32 -13.76
N ASP A 10 -10.82 -15.23 -14.72
CA ASP A 10 -11.54 -16.51 -14.57
C ASP A 10 -10.87 -17.46 -13.56
N GLY A 11 -9.63 -17.14 -13.17
CA GLY A 11 -8.82 -17.98 -12.29
C GLY A 11 -8.19 -19.14 -13.04
N MET A 12 -7.17 -19.74 -12.45
CA MET A 12 -6.53 -20.96 -12.95
C MET A 12 -6.17 -21.86 -11.76
N GLU A 13 -5.96 -23.14 -12.03
CA GLU A 13 -5.38 -24.06 -11.05
C GLU A 13 -3.99 -23.57 -10.63
N LEU A 14 -3.61 -23.84 -9.37
CA LEU A 14 -2.30 -23.45 -8.86
C LEU A 14 -1.20 -24.11 -9.69
N ALA A 15 -0.35 -23.28 -10.29
CA ALA A 15 0.79 -23.68 -11.12
C ALA A 15 2.10 -23.13 -10.51
N PRO A 16 2.71 -23.83 -9.53
CA PRO A 16 3.91 -23.36 -8.84
C PRO A 16 5.09 -23.09 -9.78
N GLU A 17 5.17 -23.85 -10.89
CA GLU A 17 6.19 -23.70 -11.92
C GLU A 17 6.28 -22.30 -12.53
N LEU A 18 5.22 -21.49 -12.43
CA LEU A 18 5.22 -20.10 -12.90
C LEU A 18 6.12 -19.18 -12.07
N PHE A 19 6.42 -19.54 -10.82
CA PHE A 19 7.20 -18.71 -9.90
C PHE A 19 8.30 -19.46 -9.15
N ASP A 20 8.29 -20.79 -9.10
CA ASP A 20 9.32 -21.60 -8.42
C ASP A 20 10.72 -21.39 -9.02
N ALA A 21 10.80 -21.10 -10.32
CA ALA A 21 12.06 -20.76 -10.99
C ALA A 21 12.44 -19.27 -10.90
N VAL A 22 11.60 -18.43 -10.28
CA VAL A 22 11.83 -16.99 -10.16
C VAL A 22 12.66 -16.71 -8.92
N GLU A 23 13.94 -16.41 -9.13
CA GLU A 23 14.82 -15.97 -8.04
C GLU A 23 14.89 -14.45 -7.97
N VAL A 24 14.59 -13.90 -6.79
CA VAL A 24 14.79 -12.48 -6.51
C VAL A 24 16.21 -12.26 -5.99
N ASN A 25 17.00 -11.44 -6.69
CA ASN A 25 18.30 -11.01 -6.19
C ASN A 25 18.14 -10.04 -5.01
N LEU A 26 18.14 -10.60 -3.80
CA LEU A 26 17.95 -9.86 -2.56
C LEU A 26 18.96 -8.72 -2.42
N SER A 27 20.25 -8.98 -2.66
CA SER A 27 21.33 -7.99 -2.54
C SER A 27 21.14 -6.81 -3.49
N ALA A 28 20.69 -7.06 -4.72
CA ALA A 28 20.41 -6.01 -5.70
C ALA A 28 19.17 -5.20 -5.32
N ALA A 29 18.11 -5.86 -4.87
CA ALA A 29 16.88 -5.22 -4.40
C ALA A 29 17.16 -4.31 -3.19
N GLN A 30 17.87 -4.82 -2.19
CA GLN A 30 18.26 -4.07 -0.99
C GLN A 30 19.13 -2.86 -1.33
N ARG A 31 20.13 -3.02 -2.20
CA ARG A 31 20.98 -1.91 -2.63
C ARG A 31 20.17 -0.84 -3.34
N ARG A 32 19.25 -1.23 -4.23
CA ARG A 32 18.39 -0.30 -4.96
C ARG A 32 17.46 0.46 -4.01
N ALA A 33 16.84 -0.25 -3.06
CA ALA A 33 16.01 0.34 -2.02
C ALA A 33 16.81 1.34 -1.14
N ALA A 34 18.03 0.99 -0.74
CA ALA A 34 18.90 1.86 0.03
C ALA A 34 19.24 3.17 -0.71
N THR A 35 19.32 3.17 -2.04
CA THR A 35 19.53 4.43 -2.80
C THR A 35 18.33 5.37 -2.79
N LEU A 36 17.12 4.91 -2.43
CA LEU A 36 15.95 5.77 -2.44
C LEU A 36 16.06 6.88 -1.39
N THR A 37 16.71 6.60 -0.25
CA THR A 37 16.89 7.57 0.85
C THR A 37 18.03 8.56 0.60
N THR A 38 18.97 8.25 -0.31
CA THR A 38 20.11 9.13 -0.63
C THR A 38 19.81 10.14 -1.74
N ARG A 39 18.69 9.95 -2.45
CA ARG A 39 18.24 10.88 -3.49
C ARG A 39 17.76 12.18 -2.87
N ARG A 40 17.93 13.29 -3.60
CA ARG A 40 17.46 14.61 -3.17
C ARG A 40 15.97 14.56 -2.82
N THR A 41 15.65 14.85 -1.58
CA THR A 41 14.27 14.89 -1.10
C THR A 41 13.51 16.05 -1.73
N VAL A 42 12.25 15.79 -2.08
CA VAL A 42 11.26 16.86 -2.30
C VAL A 42 11.07 17.63 -0.99
N LYS A 43 10.92 18.95 -1.06
CA LYS A 43 10.91 19.83 0.12
C LYS A 43 9.48 20.22 0.50
N LYS A 44 9.29 20.48 1.81
CA LYS A 44 8.08 21.11 2.38
C LYS A 44 6.79 20.40 1.94
N ASP A 45 5.85 21.14 1.38
CA ASP A 45 4.50 20.67 1.03
C ASP A 45 4.53 19.51 0.03
N TRP A 46 5.51 19.50 -0.87
CA TRP A 46 5.70 18.40 -1.81
C TRP A 46 6.09 17.10 -1.12
N GLN A 47 6.86 17.17 -0.03
CA GLN A 47 7.20 16.00 0.76
C GLN A 47 5.95 15.42 1.43
N ALA A 48 5.10 16.29 2.01
CA ALA A 48 3.85 15.86 2.62
C ALA A 48 2.90 15.25 1.58
N ALA A 49 2.74 15.88 0.41
CA ALA A 49 1.92 15.37 -0.68
C ALA A 49 2.36 13.98 -1.17
N TRP A 50 3.68 13.77 -1.32
CA TRP A 50 4.23 12.46 -1.70
C TRP A 50 3.99 11.39 -0.64
N LEU A 51 4.12 11.72 0.64
CA LEU A 51 3.85 10.78 1.74
C LEU A 51 2.35 10.42 1.79
N ILE A 52 1.46 11.40 1.62
CA ILE A 52 0.01 11.17 1.52
C ILE A 52 -0.29 10.23 0.35
N LYS A 53 0.31 10.48 -0.83
CA LYS A 53 0.12 9.63 -2.00
C LYS A 53 0.66 8.21 -1.79
N ALA A 54 1.80 8.08 -1.11
CA ALA A 54 2.39 6.78 -0.77
C ALA A 54 1.45 5.99 0.14
N ILE A 55 0.85 6.62 1.16
CA ILE A 55 -0.14 5.97 2.03
C ILE A 55 -1.31 5.41 1.22
N GLY A 56 -1.84 6.18 0.27
CA GLY A 56 -2.93 5.73 -0.60
C GLY A 56 -2.55 4.61 -1.59
N ALA A 57 -1.27 4.28 -1.70
CA ALA A 57 -0.76 3.19 -2.53
C ALA A 57 -0.32 1.96 -1.71
N ILE A 58 -0.43 2.02 -0.38
CA ILE A 58 -0.20 0.85 0.46
C ILE A 58 -1.35 -0.13 0.25
N ASP A 59 -1.01 -1.40 0.12
CA ASP A 59 -1.93 -2.53 0.16
C ASP A 59 -1.80 -3.17 1.54
N LEU A 60 -2.88 -3.16 2.31
CA LEU A 60 -2.93 -3.71 3.66
C LEU A 60 -3.51 -5.11 3.58
N THR A 61 -2.68 -6.06 3.16
CA THR A 61 -3.07 -7.48 3.09
C THR A 61 -2.75 -8.25 4.37
N THR A 62 -3.70 -9.10 4.76
CA THR A 62 -3.54 -10.17 5.76
C THR A 62 -3.26 -11.47 5.03
N LEU A 63 -1.98 -11.78 4.75
CA LEU A 63 -1.57 -13.05 4.13
C LEU A 63 -1.10 -14.09 5.16
N ALA A 64 -1.29 -13.83 6.46
CA ALA A 64 -0.78 -14.69 7.50
C ALA A 64 -1.86 -15.68 7.95
N GLY A 65 -1.53 -16.98 7.99
CA GLY A 65 -2.47 -18.02 8.42
C GLY A 65 -2.91 -17.92 9.89
N ASP A 66 -2.31 -17.04 10.68
CA ASP A 66 -2.62 -16.78 12.10
C ASP A 66 -3.54 -15.55 12.31
N ASP A 67 -4.10 -14.97 11.24
CA ASP A 67 -5.00 -13.84 11.35
C ASP A 67 -6.29 -14.18 12.11
N THR A 68 -6.67 -13.29 13.04
CA THR A 68 -7.91 -13.41 13.83
C THR A 68 -8.92 -12.37 13.38
N PRO A 69 -10.23 -12.58 13.60
CA PRO A 69 -11.26 -11.59 13.26
C PRO A 69 -10.97 -10.19 13.81
N GLY A 70 -10.42 -10.10 15.04
CA GLY A 70 -10.03 -8.84 15.65
C GLY A 70 -8.84 -8.15 14.96
N ARG A 71 -7.86 -8.93 14.48
CA ARG A 71 -6.70 -8.39 13.74
C ARG A 71 -7.14 -7.85 12.38
N VAL A 72 -7.99 -8.58 11.67
CA VAL A 72 -8.59 -8.15 10.40
C VAL A 72 -9.42 -6.88 10.61
N ALA A 73 -10.32 -6.85 11.61
CA ALA A 73 -11.15 -5.68 11.90
C ALA A 73 -10.30 -4.42 12.19
N ARG A 74 -9.21 -4.57 12.96
CA ARG A 74 -8.26 -3.49 13.23
C ARG A 74 -7.51 -3.05 11.97
N LEU A 75 -7.13 -3.97 11.10
CA LEU A 75 -6.48 -3.63 9.84
C LEU A 75 -7.43 -2.83 8.94
N CYS A 76 -8.67 -3.29 8.76
CA CYS A 76 -9.68 -2.55 8.01
C CYS A 76 -9.97 -1.17 8.62
N ALA A 77 -9.91 -1.03 9.95
CA ALA A 77 -10.06 0.27 10.60
C ALA A 77 -8.91 1.24 10.25
N LYS A 78 -7.67 0.74 10.19
CA LYS A 78 -6.50 1.51 9.69
C LYS A 78 -6.63 1.82 8.21
N ALA A 79 -7.14 0.88 7.42
CA ALA A 79 -7.34 1.06 5.99
C ALA A 79 -8.30 2.23 5.69
N ARG A 80 -9.39 2.31 6.47
CA ARG A 80 -10.36 3.41 6.41
C ARG A 80 -9.83 4.74 6.93
N ASN A 81 -8.96 4.72 7.94
CA ASN A 81 -8.41 5.92 8.57
C ASN A 81 -6.88 5.78 8.75
N PRO A 82 -6.11 5.86 7.64
CA PRO A 82 -4.69 5.56 7.69
C PRO A 82 -3.83 6.69 8.27
N LEU A 83 -4.45 7.86 8.47
CA LEU A 83 -3.81 9.05 9.01
C LEU A 83 -4.60 9.58 10.21
N ARG A 84 -3.89 10.10 11.21
CA ARG A 84 -4.49 10.69 12.42
C ARG A 84 -5.28 11.96 12.07
N HIS A 85 -6.41 12.17 12.73
CA HIS A 85 -7.37 13.22 12.37
C HIS A 85 -6.78 14.65 12.46
N ASP A 86 -5.95 14.93 13.44
CA ASP A 86 -5.25 16.21 13.57
C ASP A 86 -4.30 16.48 12.38
N LEU A 87 -3.63 15.45 11.86
CA LEU A 87 -2.78 15.56 10.67
C LEU A 87 -3.62 15.75 9.41
N VAL A 88 -4.77 15.07 9.30
CA VAL A 88 -5.75 15.30 8.21
C VAL A 88 -6.14 16.78 8.18
N SER A 89 -6.51 17.34 9.34
CA SER A 89 -6.84 18.77 9.46
C SER A 89 -5.66 19.69 9.15
N ALA A 90 -4.48 19.42 9.72
CA ALA A 90 -3.28 20.24 9.52
C ALA A 90 -2.78 20.25 8.07
N LEU A 91 -3.06 19.19 7.30
CA LEU A 91 -2.69 19.04 5.90
C LEU A 91 -3.80 19.49 4.93
N GLY A 92 -4.93 19.98 5.44
CA GLY A 92 -6.05 20.47 4.62
C GLY A 92 -6.82 19.39 3.88
N LEU A 93 -6.70 18.13 4.29
CA LEU A 93 -7.42 17.00 3.72
C LEU A 93 -8.84 16.90 4.29
N GLN A 94 -9.78 16.42 3.49
CA GLN A 94 -11.13 16.11 3.96
C GLN A 94 -11.17 14.74 4.66
N PRO A 95 -12.00 14.56 5.70
CA PRO A 95 -12.22 13.26 6.31
C PRO A 95 -12.64 12.21 5.27
N GLY A 96 -11.93 11.09 5.22
CA GLY A 96 -12.20 9.99 4.31
C GLY A 96 -11.68 10.17 2.87
N GLU A 97 -10.99 11.28 2.57
CA GLU A 97 -10.31 11.53 1.30
C GLU A 97 -9.12 10.59 1.09
N LEU A 98 -8.38 10.29 2.16
CA LEU A 98 -7.29 9.33 2.15
C LEU A 98 -7.76 7.99 2.73
N ARG A 99 -7.66 6.94 1.91
CA ARG A 99 -7.85 5.54 2.29
C ARG A 99 -6.73 4.71 1.69
N THR A 100 -6.48 3.57 2.28
CA THR A 100 -5.58 2.53 1.79
C THR A 100 -6.37 1.22 1.83
N GLY A 101 -5.96 0.24 1.06
CA GLY A 101 -6.67 -1.02 0.91
C GLY A 101 -5.68 -2.01 0.43
#